data_AF-A0A2V7JJX5-F1
#
_entry.id   AF-A0A2V7JJX5-F1
#
_cell.length_a   1.000
_cell.length_b   1.000
_cell.length_c   1.000
_cell.angle_alpha   90.00
_cell.angle_beta   90.00
_cell.angle_gamma   90.00
#
_symmetry.space_group_name_H-M   'P 1'
#
loop_
_entity.id
_entity.type
_entity.pdbx_description
1 polymer ?
#
loop_
_entity_poly.entity_id
_entity_poly.type
_entity_poly.pdbx_seq_one_letter_code
_entity_poly.pdbx_strand_id
1 'polypeptide(L)'
;MDRNEPAPISPDTNSRASPQHGSRQSVPKRKPPIVDETSNDAKKLEEKQQQEDRFFENAIDMICFLDFNGYFRRVNKAWERTLGYTREELTSRRFIEFVHPDDRERTLNQNAQVRGGGKALSFENRYRCKDGSYRWLRWNAAPDSPQNVIYGVARDITESKRAEEEREQLVRELQAALAEVKALQQILPICSYCRKIRDDENYWHTVENYISRHTSTRFSHSICPSCMATRVEQ
;
A
#
# COMPACT_ATOMS: atom_id res chain seq x y z
N MET A 1 -1.58 -28.04 100.99
CA MET A 1 -1.39 -29.50 101.20
C MET A 1 -2.77 -30.11 101.29
N ASP A 2 -2.99 -31.19 100.54
CA ASP A 2 -4.17 -32.07 100.63
C ASP A 2 -5.51 -31.43 100.22
N ARG A 3 -6.45 -32.08 99.54
CA ARG A 3 -6.64 -33.46 99.07
C ARG A 3 -7.95 -33.48 98.24
N ASN A 4 -8.19 -34.60 97.57
CA ASN A 4 -9.49 -35.20 97.29
C ASN A 4 -10.34 -34.74 96.08
N GLU A 5 -10.19 -35.51 94.99
CA GLU A 5 -11.28 -36.34 94.40
C GLU A 5 -11.92 -37.27 95.47
N PRO A 6 -13.11 -37.94 95.32
CA PRO A 6 -13.67 -38.47 94.06
C PRO A 6 -15.23 -38.62 93.93
N ALA A 7 -15.69 -38.93 92.70
CA ALA A 7 -16.68 -39.97 92.29
C ALA A 7 -18.15 -39.98 92.82
N PRO A 8 -19.00 -40.96 92.40
CA PRO A 8 -19.40 -41.45 91.07
C PRO A 8 -20.95 -41.32 90.87
N ILE A 9 -21.60 -41.83 89.81
CA ILE A 9 -22.40 -43.08 89.81
C ILE A 9 -23.12 -43.17 88.43
N SER A 10 -23.02 -44.34 87.78
CA SER A 10 -23.80 -44.79 86.60
C SER A 10 -25.18 -45.36 87.04
N PRO A 11 -25.90 -46.16 86.23
CA PRO A 11 -26.52 -45.97 84.91
C PRO A 11 -28.07 -46.01 85.05
N ASP A 12 -28.83 -45.93 83.96
CA ASP A 12 -29.85 -46.95 83.62
C ASP A 12 -30.87 -46.53 82.55
N THR A 13 -30.96 -47.42 81.54
CA THR A 13 -32.16 -48.02 80.93
C THR A 13 -33.31 -47.16 80.36
N ASN A 14 -33.40 -47.25 79.02
CA ASN A 14 -34.50 -47.86 78.26
C ASN A 14 -35.82 -47.09 77.98
N SER A 15 -36.17 -47.16 76.69
CA SER A 15 -37.52 -47.29 76.10
C SER A 15 -38.38 -46.06 75.78
N ARG A 16 -38.49 -45.82 74.48
CA ARG A 16 -39.69 -45.51 73.66
C ARG A 16 -40.84 -44.71 74.32
N ALA A 17 -41.12 -43.53 73.76
CA ALA A 17 -42.32 -43.27 72.92
C ALA A 17 -42.29 -41.83 72.37
N SER A 18 -42.71 -41.67 71.12
CA SER A 18 -42.83 -40.40 70.38
C SER A 18 -43.77 -39.40 71.07
N PRO A 19 -43.62 -38.09 70.77
CA PRO A 19 -44.77 -37.39 70.22
C PRO A 19 -44.45 -36.41 69.07
N GLN A 20 -45.21 -36.61 68.00
CA GLN A 20 -45.99 -35.63 67.25
C GLN A 20 -45.30 -34.37 66.66
N HIS A 21 -45.39 -34.34 65.33
CA HIS A 21 -45.05 -33.27 64.41
C HIS A 21 -45.58 -31.89 64.80
N GLY A 22 -44.66 -30.97 65.09
CA GLY A 22 -44.86 -29.53 64.90
C GLY A 22 -44.41 -29.14 63.50
N SER A 23 -45.34 -28.69 62.66
CA SER A 23 -45.13 -28.24 61.29
C SER A 23 -44.25 -26.98 61.21
N ARG A 24 -42.96 -27.15 60.87
CA ARG A 24 -42.13 -26.06 60.34
C ARG A 24 -42.55 -25.81 58.88
N GLN A 25 -43.27 -24.72 58.63
CA GLN A 25 -43.46 -24.22 57.26
C GLN A 25 -42.09 -23.78 56.72
N SER A 26 -41.59 -24.50 55.71
CA SER A 26 -40.44 -24.11 54.92
C SER A 26 -40.83 -22.98 53.97
N VAL A 27 -40.21 -21.82 54.13
CA VAL A 27 -40.29 -20.74 53.14
C VAL A 27 -39.70 -21.28 51.82
N PRO A 28 -40.40 -21.21 50.69
CA PRO A 28 -39.86 -21.69 49.42
C PRO A 28 -38.70 -20.79 49.00
N LYS A 29 -37.50 -21.36 48.85
CA LYS A 29 -36.37 -20.67 48.21
C LYS A 29 -36.81 -20.25 46.81
N ARG A 30 -36.98 -18.94 46.58
CA ARG A 30 -37.17 -18.40 45.23
C ARG A 30 -35.96 -18.82 44.38
N LYS A 31 -36.20 -19.59 43.30
CA LYS A 31 -35.20 -19.78 42.25
C LYS A 31 -34.75 -18.38 41.79
N PRO A 32 -33.45 -18.10 41.63
CA PRO A 32 -33.02 -16.87 40.99
C PRO A 32 -33.67 -16.77 39.60
N PRO A 33 -33.97 -15.55 39.11
CA PRO A 33 -34.53 -15.40 37.77
C PRO A 33 -33.54 -16.03 36.78
N ILE A 34 -34.05 -16.86 35.88
CA ILE A 34 -33.28 -17.32 34.72
C ILE A 34 -33.07 -16.05 33.89
N VAL A 35 -31.91 -15.42 34.05
CA VAL A 35 -31.52 -14.26 33.24
C VAL A 35 -31.22 -14.82 31.86
N ASP A 36 -31.82 -14.19 30.85
CA ASP A 36 -31.78 -14.55 29.43
C ASP A 36 -30.35 -14.41 28.85
N GLU A 37 -29.45 -15.34 29.20
CA GLU A 37 -28.07 -15.40 28.72
C GLU A 37 -28.00 -15.49 27.18
N THR A 38 -28.97 -16.19 26.57
CA THR A 38 -29.13 -16.33 25.11
C THR A 38 -29.33 -15.01 24.37
N SER A 39 -30.08 -14.06 24.94
CA SER A 39 -30.34 -12.74 24.33
C SER A 39 -29.11 -11.84 24.35
N ASN A 40 -28.29 -11.93 25.40
CA ASN A 40 -27.10 -11.09 25.56
C ASN A 40 -25.95 -11.54 24.64
N ASP A 41 -25.80 -12.85 24.41
CA ASP A 41 -24.78 -13.40 23.52
C ASP A 41 -25.10 -13.16 22.04
N ALA A 42 -26.37 -13.30 21.64
CA ALA A 42 -26.82 -12.96 20.28
C ALA A 42 -26.58 -11.47 19.98
N LYS A 43 -26.91 -10.59 20.93
CA LYS A 43 -26.68 -9.15 20.80
C LYS A 43 -25.19 -8.80 20.68
N LYS A 44 -24.33 -9.40 21.51
CA LYS A 44 -22.87 -9.20 21.41
C LYS A 44 -22.30 -9.67 20.08
N LEU A 45 -22.77 -10.81 19.56
CA LEU A 45 -22.35 -11.32 18.25
C LEU A 45 -22.76 -10.37 17.13
N GLU A 46 -24.00 -9.88 17.17
CA GLU A 46 -24.50 -8.90 16.20
C GLU A 46 -23.72 -7.58 16.26
N GLU A 47 -23.46 -7.05 17.46
CA GLU A 47 -22.66 -5.83 17.64
C GLU A 47 -21.25 -5.99 17.07
N LYS A 48 -20.61 -7.14 17.32
CA LYS A 48 -19.29 -7.44 16.77
C LYS A 48 -19.33 -7.53 15.24
N GLN A 49 -20.31 -8.23 14.67
CA GLN A 49 -20.47 -8.35 13.22
C GLN A 49 -20.69 -6.98 12.57
N GLN A 50 -21.55 -6.14 13.16
CA GLN A 50 -21.79 -4.78 12.69
C GLN A 50 -20.54 -3.89 12.80
N GLN A 51 -19.68 -4.12 13.80
CA GLN A 51 -18.41 -3.39 13.93
C GLN A 51 -17.42 -3.80 12.84
N GLU A 52 -17.29 -5.10 12.55
CA GLU A 52 -16.45 -5.62 11.47
C GLU A 52 -16.92 -5.15 10.09
N ASP A 53 -18.24 -5.18 9.84
CA ASP A 53 -18.82 -4.69 8.60
C ASP A 53 -18.60 -3.18 8.43
N ARG A 54 -18.75 -2.39 9.50
CA ARG A 54 -18.45 -0.95 9.46
C ARG A 54 -16.98 -0.70 9.16
N PHE A 55 -16.06 -1.47 9.76
CA PHE A 55 -14.64 -1.36 9.48
C PHE A 55 -14.33 -1.67 8.01
N PHE A 56 -14.89 -2.76 7.48
CA PHE A 56 -14.73 -3.15 6.09
C PHE A 56 -15.25 -2.09 5.13
N GLU A 57 -16.47 -1.59 5.34
CA GLU A 57 -17.13 -0.63 4.44
C GLU A 57 -16.50 0.77 4.46
N ASN A 58 -15.97 1.20 5.61
CA ASN A 58 -15.36 2.52 5.79
C ASN A 58 -13.86 2.55 5.50
N ALA A 59 -13.23 1.41 5.23
CA ALA A 59 -11.82 1.39 4.87
C ALA A 59 -11.56 2.27 3.63
N ILE A 60 -10.42 2.97 3.66
CA ILE A 60 -9.97 3.86 2.58
C ILE A 60 -9.49 3.01 1.40
N ASP A 61 -8.65 2.03 1.69
CA ASP A 61 -8.17 1.07 0.69
C ASP A 61 -9.33 0.18 0.21
N MET A 62 -9.23 -0.25 -1.04
CA MET A 62 -10.16 -1.18 -1.66
C MET A 62 -9.91 -2.58 -1.13
N ILE A 63 -10.87 -3.14 -0.41
CA ILE A 63 -10.78 -4.49 0.16
C ILE A 63 -11.73 -5.40 -0.60
N CYS A 64 -11.27 -6.59 -0.97
CA CYS A 64 -12.08 -7.56 -1.69
C CYS A 64 -11.83 -9.01 -1.25
N PHE A 65 -12.81 -9.83 -1.55
CA PHE A 65 -12.79 -11.28 -1.45
C PHE A 65 -12.96 -11.83 -2.85
N LEU A 66 -11.94 -12.48 -3.39
CA LEU A 66 -11.97 -13.05 -4.74
C LEU A 66 -12.08 -14.57 -4.63
N ASP A 67 -13.05 -15.19 -5.29
CA ASP A 67 -13.09 -16.65 -5.34
C ASP A 67 -12.08 -17.23 -6.34
N PHE A 68 -11.89 -18.55 -6.31
CA PHE A 68 -10.94 -19.23 -7.19
C PHE A 68 -11.41 -19.32 -8.66
N ASN A 69 -12.66 -18.96 -8.95
CA ASN A 69 -13.18 -18.83 -10.32
C ASN A 69 -12.87 -17.43 -10.90
N GLY A 70 -12.43 -16.49 -10.06
CA GLY A 70 -12.06 -15.13 -10.42
C GLY A 70 -13.23 -14.14 -10.34
N TYR A 71 -14.26 -14.41 -9.54
CA TYR A 71 -15.33 -13.45 -9.26
C TYR A 71 -15.14 -12.82 -7.89
N PHE A 72 -15.42 -11.53 -7.80
CA PHE A 72 -15.49 -10.86 -6.50
C PHE A 72 -16.72 -11.38 -5.75
N ARG A 73 -16.51 -12.01 -4.59
CA ARG A 73 -17.61 -12.39 -3.69
C ARG A 73 -18.11 -11.19 -2.90
N ARG A 74 -17.21 -10.31 -2.52
CA ARG A 74 -17.51 -9.10 -1.74
C ARG A 74 -16.43 -8.05 -1.97
N VAL A 75 -16.86 -6.80 -2.01
CA VAL A 75 -16.05 -5.59 -2.15
C VAL A 75 -16.59 -4.52 -1.22
N ASN A 76 -15.74 -3.65 -0.67
CA ASN A 76 -16.18 -2.51 0.13
C ASN A 76 -16.54 -1.28 -0.73
N LYS A 77 -17.17 -0.28 -0.13
CA LYS A 77 -17.53 0.99 -0.81
C LYS A 77 -16.35 1.75 -1.44
N ALA A 78 -15.10 1.50 -1.05
CA ALA A 78 -13.94 2.13 -1.67
C ALA A 78 -13.85 1.80 -3.17
N TRP A 79 -14.30 0.62 -3.59
CA TRP A 79 -14.33 0.23 -5.01
C TRP A 79 -15.22 1.13 -5.85
N GLU A 80 -16.42 1.42 -5.35
CA GLU A 80 -17.39 2.27 -6.04
C GLU A 80 -16.88 3.71 -6.11
N ARG A 81 -16.27 4.22 -5.03
CA ARG A 81 -15.67 5.56 -4.99
C ARG A 81 -14.50 5.71 -5.97
N THR A 82 -13.67 4.69 -6.11
CA THR A 82 -12.43 4.76 -6.90
C THR A 82 -12.64 4.41 -8.37
N LEU A 83 -13.40 3.36 -8.68
CA LEU A 83 -13.58 2.87 -10.06
C LEU A 83 -14.94 3.26 -10.67
N GLY A 84 -15.91 3.70 -9.87
CA GLY A 84 -17.23 4.15 -10.33
C GLY A 84 -18.22 3.04 -10.71
N TYR A 85 -17.86 1.76 -10.57
CA TYR A 85 -18.80 0.64 -10.72
C TYR A 85 -19.62 0.44 -9.47
N THR A 86 -20.84 -0.09 -9.62
CA THR A 86 -21.59 -0.59 -8.46
C THR A 86 -21.03 -1.93 -7.99
N ARG A 87 -21.30 -2.29 -6.73
CA ARG A 87 -20.98 -3.61 -6.19
C ARG A 87 -21.48 -4.75 -7.07
N GLU A 88 -22.70 -4.66 -7.57
CA GLU A 88 -23.32 -5.70 -8.41
C GLU A 88 -22.60 -5.84 -9.75
N GLU A 89 -22.18 -4.73 -10.36
CA GLU A 89 -21.38 -4.76 -11.59
C GLU A 89 -20.03 -5.44 -11.34
N LEU A 90 -19.36 -5.12 -10.23
CA LEU A 90 -18.08 -5.70 -9.85
C LEU A 90 -18.17 -7.20 -9.57
N THR A 91 -19.22 -7.66 -8.88
CA THR A 91 -19.39 -9.09 -8.54
C THR A 91 -19.94 -9.91 -9.70
N SER A 92 -20.57 -9.29 -10.70
CA SER A 92 -21.16 -9.99 -11.86
C SER A 92 -20.15 -10.44 -12.93
N ARG A 93 -18.92 -9.94 -12.91
CA ARG A 93 -17.90 -10.19 -13.94
C ARG A 93 -16.60 -10.69 -13.34
N ARG A 94 -15.76 -11.31 -14.17
CA ARG A 94 -14.45 -11.76 -13.70
C ARG A 94 -13.55 -10.56 -13.46
N PHE A 95 -12.77 -10.58 -12.40
CA PHE A 95 -11.89 -9.47 -12.02
C PHE A 95 -10.96 -9.03 -13.17
N ILE A 96 -10.52 -10.00 -13.99
CA ILE A 96 -9.59 -9.78 -15.10
C ILE A 96 -10.17 -8.91 -16.22
N GLU A 97 -11.49 -8.81 -16.32
CA GLU A 97 -12.16 -7.96 -17.31
C GLU A 97 -11.99 -6.47 -17.00
N PHE A 98 -11.84 -6.12 -15.72
CA PHE A 98 -11.54 -4.77 -15.26
C PHE A 98 -10.06 -4.41 -15.41
N VAL A 99 -9.18 -5.39 -15.64
CA VAL A 99 -7.74 -5.16 -15.78
C VAL A 99 -7.42 -4.69 -17.20
N HIS A 100 -6.52 -3.70 -17.30
CA HIS A 100 -5.98 -3.20 -18.56
C HIS A 100 -5.45 -4.37 -19.43
N PRO A 101 -5.74 -4.42 -20.74
CA PRO A 101 -5.35 -5.53 -21.61
C PRO A 101 -3.89 -5.98 -21.47
N ASP A 102 -2.94 -5.05 -21.54
CA ASP A 102 -1.49 -5.33 -21.41
C ASP A 102 -1.10 -5.94 -20.05
N ASP A 103 -1.93 -5.75 -19.02
CA ASP A 103 -1.65 -6.17 -17.66
C ASP A 103 -2.29 -7.53 -17.33
N ARG A 104 -3.11 -8.09 -18.23
CA ARG A 104 -3.91 -9.28 -17.93
C ARG A 104 -3.07 -10.52 -17.69
N GLU A 105 -2.09 -10.77 -18.55
CA GLU A 105 -1.24 -11.96 -18.44
C GLU A 105 -0.47 -11.97 -17.12
N ARG A 106 0.24 -10.87 -16.81
CA ARG A 106 0.97 -10.73 -15.54
C ARG A 106 0.06 -10.87 -14.33
N THR A 107 -1.16 -10.34 -14.42
CA THR A 107 -2.15 -10.39 -13.33
C THR A 107 -2.66 -11.82 -13.12
N LEU A 108 -2.94 -12.56 -14.20
CA LEU A 108 -3.36 -13.96 -14.10
C LEU A 108 -2.26 -14.85 -13.53
N ASN A 109 -1.02 -14.63 -13.94
CA ASN A 109 0.15 -15.35 -13.40
C ASN A 109 0.32 -15.09 -11.91
N GLN A 110 0.25 -13.82 -11.48
CA GLN A 110 0.31 -13.47 -10.06
C GLN A 110 -0.85 -14.11 -9.28
N ASN A 111 -2.08 -14.05 -9.82
CA ASN A 111 -3.24 -14.66 -9.18
C ASN A 111 -3.10 -16.19 -9.04
N ALA A 112 -2.55 -16.87 -10.05
CA ALA A 112 -2.28 -18.31 -9.98
C ALA A 112 -1.27 -18.65 -8.87
N GLN A 113 -0.22 -17.84 -8.69
CA GLN A 113 0.74 -18.03 -7.59
C GLN A 113 0.08 -17.87 -6.21
N VAL A 114 -0.79 -16.86 -6.06
CA VAL A 114 -1.54 -16.65 -4.80
C VAL A 114 -2.48 -17.82 -4.53
N ARG A 115 -3.21 -18.31 -5.55
CA ARG A 115 -4.04 -19.52 -5.42
C ARG A 115 -3.24 -20.76 -5.03
N GLY A 116 -2.00 -20.86 -5.46
CA GLY A 116 -1.06 -21.93 -5.09
C GLY A 116 -0.53 -21.85 -3.66
N GLY A 117 -0.97 -20.89 -2.84
CA GLY A 117 -0.52 -20.69 -1.46
C GLY A 117 0.48 -19.54 -1.28
N GLY A 118 0.89 -18.88 -2.36
CA GLY A 118 1.76 -17.71 -2.32
C GLY A 118 1.04 -16.45 -1.82
N LYS A 119 1.77 -15.33 -1.74
CA LYS A 119 1.21 -14.01 -1.45
C LYS A 119 1.62 -13.05 -2.55
N ALA A 120 0.73 -12.14 -2.93
CA ALA A 120 1.09 -10.98 -3.72
C ALA A 120 1.48 -9.87 -2.75
N LEU A 121 2.69 -9.31 -2.91
CA LEU A 121 3.16 -8.18 -2.12
C LEU A 121 3.51 -7.04 -3.07
N SER A 122 2.84 -5.90 -2.90
CA SER A 122 3.02 -4.71 -3.73
C SER A 122 2.90 -4.96 -5.24
N PHE A 123 2.02 -5.88 -5.66
CA PHE A 123 1.80 -6.13 -7.09
C PHE A 123 1.05 -4.96 -7.73
N GLU A 124 1.56 -4.38 -8.81
CA GLU A 124 0.96 -3.21 -9.45
C GLU A 124 0.31 -3.57 -10.79
N ASN A 125 -0.93 -3.15 -11.00
CA ASN A 125 -1.62 -3.23 -12.28
C ASN A 125 -2.65 -2.12 -12.47
N ARG A 126 -3.09 -1.93 -13.71
CA ARG A 126 -4.07 -0.91 -14.08
C ARG A 126 -5.47 -1.51 -14.14
N TYR A 127 -6.41 -0.88 -13.46
CA TYR A 127 -7.83 -1.19 -13.53
C TYR A 127 -8.58 -0.10 -14.29
N ARG A 128 -9.51 -0.51 -15.15
CA ARG A 128 -10.38 0.36 -15.94
C ARG A 128 -11.54 0.82 -15.08
N CYS A 129 -11.75 2.12 -14.97
CA CYS A 129 -12.94 2.73 -14.37
C CYS A 129 -14.15 2.63 -15.29
N LYS A 130 -15.34 2.88 -14.74
CA LYS A 130 -16.60 2.87 -15.50
C LYS A 130 -16.63 3.93 -16.60
N ASP A 131 -15.96 5.06 -16.39
CA ASP A 131 -15.80 6.15 -17.37
C ASP A 131 -14.76 5.84 -18.48
N GLY A 132 -14.08 4.69 -18.40
CA GLY A 132 -13.06 4.27 -19.36
C GLY A 132 -11.63 4.70 -19.00
N SER A 133 -11.44 5.54 -17.99
CA SER A 133 -10.11 5.91 -17.48
C SER A 133 -9.43 4.73 -16.77
N TYR A 134 -8.12 4.83 -16.54
CA TYR A 134 -7.37 3.80 -15.82
C TYR A 134 -6.80 4.32 -14.51
N ARG A 135 -6.83 3.46 -13.48
CA ARG A 135 -6.20 3.68 -12.18
C ARG A 135 -5.11 2.66 -11.94
N TRP A 136 -3.96 3.12 -11.45
CA TRP A 136 -2.89 2.26 -10.99
C TRP A 136 -3.19 1.76 -9.59
N LEU A 137 -3.34 0.44 -9.45
CA LEU A 137 -3.63 -0.20 -8.18
C LEU A 137 -2.42 -1.01 -7.73
N ARG A 138 -2.05 -0.83 -6.45
CA ARG A 138 -1.05 -1.65 -5.78
C ARG A 138 -1.73 -2.62 -4.82
N TRP A 139 -1.42 -3.90 -4.99
CA TRP A 139 -2.10 -5.01 -4.36
C TRP A 139 -1.23 -5.71 -3.33
N ASN A 140 -1.85 -6.02 -2.19
CA ASN A 140 -1.42 -7.09 -1.31
C ASN A 140 -2.53 -8.14 -1.24
N ALA A 141 -2.21 -9.40 -1.50
CA ALA A 141 -3.20 -10.47 -1.49
C ALA A 141 -2.67 -11.75 -0.87
N ALA A 142 -3.53 -12.45 -0.15
CA ALA A 142 -3.23 -13.73 0.49
C ALA A 142 -4.42 -14.69 0.34
N PRO A 143 -4.16 -15.99 0.13
CA PRO A 143 -5.19 -17.00 0.02
C PRO A 143 -5.70 -17.41 1.41
N ASP A 144 -6.96 -17.78 1.47
CA ASP A 144 -7.62 -18.53 2.52
C ASP A 144 -8.08 -19.85 1.91
N SER A 145 -7.16 -20.82 1.90
CA SER A 145 -7.38 -22.12 1.27
C SER A 145 -8.57 -22.87 1.86
N PRO A 146 -8.80 -22.89 3.19
CA PRO A 146 -10.02 -23.49 3.76
C PRO A 146 -11.32 -22.92 3.19
N GLN A 147 -11.34 -21.63 2.85
CA GLN A 147 -12.54 -20.96 2.32
C GLN A 147 -12.58 -20.86 0.79
N ASN A 148 -11.52 -21.29 0.09
CA ASN A 148 -11.33 -21.11 -1.37
C ASN A 148 -11.51 -19.65 -1.83
N VAL A 149 -11.00 -18.71 -1.03
CA VAL A 149 -11.06 -17.26 -1.28
C VAL A 149 -9.66 -16.66 -1.19
N ILE A 150 -9.44 -15.56 -1.91
CA ILE A 150 -8.27 -14.70 -1.78
C ILE A 150 -8.73 -13.38 -1.17
N TYR A 151 -8.13 -13.00 -0.05
CA TYR A 151 -8.29 -11.66 0.51
C TYR A 151 -7.32 -10.72 -0.19
N GLY A 152 -7.84 -9.64 -0.75
CA GLY A 152 -7.06 -8.62 -1.43
C GLY A 152 -7.28 -7.24 -0.84
N VAL A 153 -6.21 -6.47 -0.72
CA VAL A 153 -6.23 -5.04 -0.42
C VAL A 153 -5.52 -4.31 -1.56
N ALA A 154 -6.22 -3.39 -2.20
CA ALA A 154 -5.73 -2.55 -3.27
C ALA A 154 -5.71 -1.08 -2.85
N ARG A 155 -4.58 -0.42 -3.10
CA ARG A 155 -4.44 1.03 -2.94
C ARG A 155 -4.34 1.69 -4.30
N ASP A 156 -5.11 2.75 -4.52
CA ASP A 156 -4.91 3.61 -5.68
C ASP A 156 -3.60 4.40 -5.51
N ILE A 157 -2.66 4.21 -6.43
CA ILE A 157 -1.38 4.89 -6.50
C ILE A 157 -1.26 5.77 -7.75
N THR A 158 -2.39 6.06 -8.42
CA THR A 158 -2.42 6.82 -9.67
C THR A 158 -1.79 8.20 -9.53
N GLU A 159 -2.11 8.92 -8.45
CA GLU A 159 -1.51 10.24 -8.19
C GLU A 159 0.00 10.15 -7.95
N SER A 160 0.45 9.13 -7.21
CA SER A 160 1.88 8.90 -7.00
C SER A 160 2.62 8.61 -8.30
N LYS A 161 2.02 7.80 -9.19
CA LYS A 161 2.61 7.50 -10.51
C LYS A 161 2.66 8.73 -11.40
N ARG A 162 1.59 9.53 -11.42
CA ARG A 162 1.56 10.79 -12.19
C ARG A 162 2.62 11.78 -11.71
N ALA A 163 2.77 11.95 -10.39
CA ALA A 163 3.80 12.81 -9.83
C ALA A 163 5.22 12.31 -10.13
N GLU A 164 5.42 10.99 -10.13
CA GLU A 164 6.70 10.38 -10.51
C GLU A 164 7.01 10.60 -12.00
N GLU A 165 6.04 10.36 -12.88
CA GLU A 165 6.16 10.59 -14.33
C GLU A 165 6.44 12.07 -14.66
N GLU A 166 5.73 13.00 -14.02
CA GLU A 166 5.94 14.44 -14.16
C GLU A 166 7.35 14.84 -13.71
N ARG A 167 7.78 14.35 -12.53
CA ARG A 167 9.13 14.61 -12.03
C ARG A 167 10.20 14.08 -12.99
N GLU A 168 10.04 12.86 -13.49
CA GLU A 168 10.98 12.29 -14.45
C GLU A 168 11.02 13.08 -15.76
N GLN A 169 9.87 13.57 -16.23
CA GLN A 169 9.79 14.42 -17.41
C GLN A 169 10.56 15.73 -17.21
N LEU A 170 10.34 16.41 -16.09
CA LEU A 170 11.07 17.64 -15.74
C LEU A 170 12.57 17.40 -15.59
N VAL A 171 12.98 16.26 -15.01
CA VAL A 171 14.40 15.88 -14.92
C VAL A 171 15.00 15.67 -16.31
N ARG A 172 14.29 14.99 -17.23
CA ARG A 172 14.73 14.80 -18.61
C ARG A 172 14.88 16.14 -19.34
N GLU A 173 13.91 17.04 -19.18
CA GLU A 173 13.95 18.39 -19.78
C GLU A 173 15.11 19.21 -19.22
N LEU A 174 15.31 19.18 -17.90
CA LEU A 174 16.44 19.86 -17.26
C LEU A 174 17.79 19.28 -17.72
N GLN A 175 17.89 17.96 -17.86
CA GLN A 175 19.10 17.30 -18.38
C GLN A 175 19.38 17.70 -19.83
N ALA A 176 18.36 17.77 -20.68
CA ALA A 176 18.49 18.24 -22.05
C ALA A 176 18.97 19.71 -22.09
N ALA A 177 18.35 20.60 -21.31
CA ALA A 177 18.76 22.00 -21.22
C ALA A 177 20.19 22.18 -20.66
N LEU A 178 20.58 21.40 -19.63
CA LEU A 178 21.95 21.42 -19.10
C LEU A 178 22.98 20.89 -20.10
N ALA A 179 22.61 19.93 -20.95
CA ALA A 179 23.48 19.45 -22.03
C ALA A 179 23.75 20.57 -23.05
N GLU A 180 22.78 21.45 -23.30
CA GLU A 180 22.97 22.64 -24.14
C GLU A 180 23.88 23.69 -23.47
N VAL A 181 23.80 23.86 -22.15
CA VAL A 181 24.61 24.85 -21.40
C VAL A 181 26.05 24.39 -21.12
N LYS A 182 26.32 23.07 -21.09
CA LYS A 182 27.67 22.52 -20.83
C LYS A 182 28.71 22.78 -21.93
N ALA A 183 28.40 23.59 -22.93
CA ALA A 183 29.28 23.84 -24.07
C ALA A 183 30.55 24.67 -23.76
N LEU A 184 30.70 25.34 -22.61
CA LEU A 184 31.92 26.12 -22.29
C LEU A 184 32.18 26.23 -20.77
N GLN A 185 32.46 25.11 -20.08
CA GLN A 185 32.85 25.14 -18.64
C GLN A 185 34.37 25.06 -18.39
N GLN A 186 35.21 25.01 -19.41
CA GLN A 186 36.66 25.05 -19.25
C GLN A 186 37.27 26.34 -19.82
N ILE A 187 38.33 26.82 -19.17
CA ILE A 187 39.20 27.86 -19.73
C ILE A 187 39.76 27.28 -21.03
N LEU A 188 39.35 27.83 -22.17
CA LEU A 188 40.00 27.56 -23.44
C LEU A 188 41.47 27.99 -23.29
N PRO A 189 42.47 27.09 -23.40
CA PRO A 189 43.86 27.47 -23.24
C PRO A 189 44.26 28.33 -24.43
N ILE A 190 44.23 29.64 -24.26
CA ILE A 190 44.64 30.60 -25.28
C ILE A 190 46.14 30.85 -25.11
N CYS A 191 46.94 30.61 -26.15
CA CYS A 191 48.37 30.94 -26.14
C CYS A 191 48.55 32.45 -25.93
N SER A 192 49.30 32.85 -24.89
CA SER A 192 49.52 34.26 -24.53
C SER A 192 50.29 35.05 -25.60
N TYR A 193 51.02 34.36 -26.48
CA TYR A 193 51.80 34.99 -27.54
C TYR A 193 50.99 35.21 -28.83
N CYS A 194 50.24 34.20 -29.30
CA CYS A 194 49.53 34.26 -30.59
C CYS A 194 47.99 34.29 -30.48
N ARG A 195 47.44 34.22 -29.26
CA ARG A 195 46.01 34.27 -28.93
C ARG A 195 45.15 33.18 -29.57
N LYS A 196 45.72 32.01 -29.88
CA LYS A 196 45.00 30.82 -30.41
C LYS A 196 44.63 29.80 -29.32
N ILE A 197 43.49 29.14 -29.45
CA ILE A 197 42.95 28.10 -28.53
C ILE A 197 43.69 26.76 -28.75
N ARG A 198 44.26 26.15 -27.71
CA ARG A 198 45.05 24.90 -27.77
C ARG A 198 44.15 23.66 -27.61
N ASP A 199 44.47 22.58 -28.32
CA ASP A 199 44.03 21.21 -27.99
C ASP A 199 45.25 20.31 -27.71
N ASP A 200 44.96 19.11 -27.20
CA ASP A 200 45.95 18.21 -26.59
C ASP A 200 46.76 17.42 -27.63
N GLU A 201 46.33 17.46 -28.91
CA GLU A 201 46.91 16.71 -30.03
C GLU A 201 47.33 17.58 -31.22
N ASN A 202 47.41 18.91 -31.04
CA ASN A 202 48.03 19.83 -31.99
C ASN A 202 47.28 19.99 -33.33
N TYR A 203 45.95 19.75 -33.42
CA TYR A 203 45.19 19.74 -34.69
C TYR A 203 44.01 20.74 -34.76
N TRP A 204 44.18 21.78 -35.60
CA TRP A 204 43.45 23.05 -35.60
C TRP A 204 42.03 23.12 -36.23
N HIS A 205 41.19 22.08 -36.17
CA HIS A 205 39.95 22.06 -36.99
C HIS A 205 38.60 21.99 -36.26
N THR A 206 38.59 21.87 -34.93
CA THR A 206 37.36 21.43 -34.22
C THR A 206 36.54 22.58 -33.61
N VAL A 207 37.17 23.67 -33.17
CA VAL A 207 36.52 24.67 -32.30
C VAL A 207 35.66 25.69 -33.06
N GLU A 208 36.15 26.27 -34.16
CA GLU A 208 35.34 27.22 -34.95
C GLU A 208 34.10 26.55 -35.55
N ASN A 209 34.23 25.30 -36.00
CA ASN A 209 33.11 24.50 -36.51
C ASN A 209 32.06 24.24 -35.42
N TYR A 210 32.51 23.91 -34.20
CA TYR A 210 31.61 23.69 -33.07
C TYR A 210 30.87 24.99 -32.69
N ILE A 211 31.60 26.09 -32.49
CA ILE A 211 30.99 27.37 -32.08
C ILE A 211 30.06 27.92 -33.18
N SER A 212 30.41 27.78 -34.45
CA SER A 212 29.54 28.22 -35.57
C SER A 212 28.28 27.37 -35.71
N ARG A 213 28.33 26.07 -35.35
CA ARG A 213 27.16 25.17 -35.39
C ARG A 213 26.21 25.38 -34.22
N HIS A 214 26.71 25.91 -33.10
CA HIS A 214 25.96 26.00 -31.85
C HIS A 214 25.72 27.44 -31.36
N THR A 215 26.22 28.45 -32.07
CA THR A 215 25.97 29.87 -31.75
C THR A 215 25.82 30.70 -33.02
N SER A 216 25.12 31.84 -32.94
CA SER A 216 25.02 32.82 -34.03
C SER A 216 26.26 33.73 -34.15
N THR A 217 27.41 33.27 -33.68
CA THR A 217 28.65 34.07 -33.64
C THR A 217 29.30 34.11 -35.01
N ARG A 218 29.58 35.32 -35.51
CA ARG A 218 30.29 35.53 -36.77
C ARG A 218 31.78 35.76 -36.49
N PHE A 219 32.63 34.88 -37.01
CA PHE A 219 34.09 35.02 -36.88
C PHE A 219 34.62 36.01 -37.92
N SER A 220 35.44 36.98 -37.49
CA SER A 220 36.18 37.88 -38.39
C SER A 220 37.66 37.49 -38.38
N HIS A 221 38.16 36.96 -39.48
CA HIS A 221 39.58 36.65 -39.65
C HIS A 221 40.36 37.89 -40.11
N SER A 222 40.38 38.92 -39.27
CA SER A 222 41.12 40.16 -39.52
C SER A 222 42.49 40.10 -38.84
N ILE A 223 43.54 40.55 -39.55
CA ILE A 223 44.85 40.79 -38.92
C ILE A 223 44.68 41.98 -37.98
N CYS A 224 45.02 41.81 -36.70
CA CYS A 224 44.90 42.89 -35.73
C CYS A 224 45.93 44.01 -36.02
N PRO A 225 45.67 45.27 -35.60
CA PRO A 225 46.55 46.40 -35.92
C PRO A 225 48.01 46.20 -35.50
N SER A 226 48.26 45.49 -34.39
CA SER A 226 49.61 45.17 -33.93
C SER A 226 50.37 44.22 -34.85
N CYS A 227 49.69 43.24 -35.46
CA CYS A 227 50.30 42.30 -36.40
C CYS A 227 50.41 42.89 -37.81
N MET A 228 49.57 43.86 -38.16
CA MET A 228 49.68 44.63 -39.38
C MET A 228 50.94 45.51 -39.35
N ALA A 229 51.26 46.09 -38.19
CA ALA A 229 52.46 46.90 -37.99
C ALA A 229 53.78 46.10 -38.14
N THR A 230 53.79 44.80 -37.85
CA THR A 230 55.01 43.97 -37.93
C THR A 230 55.34 43.47 -39.34
N ARG A 231 54.42 43.61 -40.30
CA ARG A 231 54.60 43.12 -41.68
C ARG A 231 55.16 44.16 -42.65
N VAL A 232 55.43 45.38 -42.20
CA VAL A 232 55.94 46.46 -43.05
C VAL A 232 57.49 46.51 -43.08
N GLU A 233 58.17 45.64 -42.32
CA GLU A 233 59.64 45.57 -42.26
C GLU A 233 60.22 44.24 -42.76
N GLN A 234 59.67 43.68 -43.85
CA GLN A 234 60.33 42.63 -44.65
C GLN A 234 60.41 43.04 -46.12
#